data_AF-A0A327NPK7-F1
#
_entry.id   AF-A0A327NPK7-F1
#
_cell.length_a   1.000
_cell.length_b   1.000
_cell.length_c   1.000
_cell.angle_alpha   90.00
_cell.angle_beta   90.00
_cell.angle_gamma   90.00
#
_symmetry.space_group_name_H-M   'P 1'
#
loop_
_entity.id
_entity.type
_entity.pdbx_description
1 polymer ?
#
loop_
_entity_poly.entity_id
_entity_poly.type
_entity_poly.pdbx_seq_one_letter_code
_entity_poly.pdbx_strand_id
1 'polypeptide(L)'
;MKTKQSVPTEVASILHRQKKRLNELNALAKWTEAEFEEAIHCSTEWDPKQQGWIFPLAAIEKLAFDVRTPDKQAHSLQLIAKHMSLDLAK
;
A
#
# COMPACT_ATOMS: atom_id res chain seq x y z
N MET A 1 13.67 28.08 4.48
CA MET A 1 12.26 28.11 4.01
C MET A 1 11.92 26.72 3.46
N LYS A 2 11.06 25.94 4.11
CA LYS A 2 10.62 24.64 3.58
C LYS A 2 9.57 24.90 2.51
N THR A 3 9.94 24.75 1.24
CA THR A 3 8.99 24.75 0.12
C THR A 3 8.00 23.62 0.37
N LYS A 4 6.74 23.97 0.66
CA LYS A 4 5.63 23.02 0.60
C LYS A 4 5.50 22.62 -0.87
N GLN A 5 6.21 21.58 -1.29
CA GLN A 5 5.98 20.97 -2.59
C GLN A 5 4.54 20.43 -2.55
N SER A 6 3.64 21.12 -3.24
CA SER A 6 2.26 20.69 -3.41
C SER A 6 2.28 19.39 -4.20
N VAL A 7 1.56 18.38 -3.71
CA VAL A 7 1.30 17.14 -4.45
C VAL A 7 0.64 17.53 -5.79
N PRO A 8 1.11 17.04 -6.95
CA PRO A 8 0.49 17.34 -8.23
C PRO A 8 -1.00 16.98 -8.23
N THR A 9 -1.85 17.79 -8.88
CA THR A 9 -3.31 17.59 -8.93
C THR A 9 -3.71 16.20 -9.42
N GLU A 10 -2.94 15.65 -10.36
CA GLU A 10 -3.12 14.28 -10.87
C GLU A 10 -2.87 13.24 -9.78
N VAL A 11 -1.77 13.37 -9.02
CA VAL A 11 -1.44 12.49 -7.90
C VAL A 11 -2.52 12.56 -6.81
N ALA A 12 -3.02 13.76 -6.51
CA ALA A 12 -4.12 13.91 -5.55
C ALA A 12 -5.40 13.18 -6.00
N SER A 13 -5.70 13.22 -7.30
CA SER A 13 -6.84 12.50 -7.88
C SER A 13 -6.67 10.98 -7.82
N ILE A 14 -5.45 10.49 -8.08
CA ILE A 14 -5.10 9.07 -7.96
C ILE A 14 -5.28 8.60 -6.51
N LEU A 15 -4.69 9.32 -5.55
CA LEU A 15 -4.81 9.00 -4.12
C LEU A 15 -6.26 8.98 -3.64
N HIS A 16 -7.08 9.92 -4.11
CA HIS A 16 -8.51 9.93 -3.78
C HIS A 16 -9.22 8.67 -4.29
N ARG A 17 -8.95 8.27 -5.54
CA ARG A 17 -9.53 7.06 -6.14
C ARG A 17 -9.05 5.79 -5.45
N GLN A 18 -7.75 5.69 -5.15
CA GLN A 18 -7.17 4.56 -4.42
C GLN A 18 -7.82 4.41 -3.05
N LYS A 19 -7.96 5.50 -2.29
CA LYS A 19 -8.62 5.48 -0.97
C LYS A 19 -10.08 5.02 -1.07
N LYS A 20 -10.83 5.54 -2.04
CA LYS A 20 -12.22 5.12 -2.26
C LYS A 20 -12.29 3.62 -2.55
N ARG A 21 -11.47 3.15 -3.49
CA ARG A 21 -11.47 1.75 -3.91
C ARG A 21 -11.01 0.80 -2.80
N LEU A 22 -10.00 1.18 -2.04
CA LEU A 22 -9.53 0.41 -0.89
C LEU A 22 -10.63 0.27 0.18
N ASN A 23 -11.46 1.29 0.39
CA ASN A 23 -12.61 1.18 1.29
C ASN A 23 -13.66 0.21 0.78
N GLU A 24 -13.93 0.20 -0.53
CA GLU A 24 -14.84 -0.76 -1.16
C GLU A 24 -14.33 -2.19 -1.00
N LEU A 25 -13.04 -2.43 -1.30
CA LEU A 25 -12.39 -3.73 -1.11
C LEU A 25 -12.39 -4.15 0.36
N ASN A 26 -12.16 -3.21 1.28
CA ASN A 26 -12.17 -3.47 2.71
C ASN A 26 -13.57 -3.78 3.27
N ALA A 27 -14.64 -3.50 2.54
CA ALA A 27 -15.99 -3.90 2.91
C ALA A 27 -16.31 -5.36 2.50
N LEU A 28 -15.47 -5.97 1.65
CA LEU A 28 -15.65 -7.36 1.23
C LEU A 28 -15.22 -8.31 2.35
N ALA A 29 -15.97 -9.41 2.50
CA ALA A 29 -15.68 -10.44 3.48
C ALA A 29 -14.46 -11.30 3.10
N LYS A 30 -14.16 -11.43 1.80
CA LYS A 30 -13.03 -12.16 1.22
C LYS A 30 -12.57 -11.46 -0.05
N TRP A 31 -11.31 -11.64 -0.41
CA TRP A 31 -10.77 -11.18 -1.69
C TRP A 31 -10.51 -12.36 -2.62
N THR A 32 -10.87 -12.16 -3.87
CA THR A 32 -10.29 -12.87 -5.02
C THR A 32 -8.86 -12.41 -5.26
N GLU A 33 -8.12 -13.12 -6.10
CA GLU A 33 -6.75 -12.73 -6.45
C GLU A 33 -6.69 -11.34 -7.10
N ALA A 34 -7.63 -11.04 -8.01
CA ALA A 34 -7.73 -9.73 -8.65
C ALA A 34 -8.05 -8.60 -7.64
N GLU A 35 -8.93 -8.87 -6.67
CA GLU A 35 -9.24 -7.90 -5.60
C GLU A 35 -8.06 -7.67 -4.67
N PHE A 36 -7.27 -8.70 -4.40
CA PHE A 36 -6.03 -8.59 -3.64
C PHE A 36 -4.96 -7.78 -4.38
N GLU A 37 -4.75 -8.04 -5.68
CA GLU A 37 -3.84 -7.24 -6.50
C GLU A 37 -4.26 -5.76 -6.53
N GLU A 38 -5.56 -5.50 -6.63
CA GLU A 38 -6.09 -4.15 -6.57
C GLU A 38 -5.90 -3.52 -5.19
N ALA A 39 -6.03 -4.29 -4.11
CA ALA A 39 -5.74 -3.84 -2.74
C ALA A 39 -4.26 -3.47 -2.57
N ILE A 40 -3.33 -4.25 -3.15
CA ILE A 40 -1.91 -3.89 -3.21
C ILE A 40 -1.71 -2.55 -3.92
N HIS A 41 -2.25 -2.40 -5.13
CA HIS A 41 -2.10 -1.17 -5.90
C HIS A 41 -2.68 0.05 -5.18
N CYS A 42 -3.83 -0.10 -4.53
CA CYS A 42 -4.48 0.98 -3.78
C CYS A 42 -3.80 1.30 -2.45
N SER A 43 -2.89 0.45 -1.98
CA SER A 43 -2.15 0.65 -0.73
C SER A 43 -0.76 1.29 -0.96
N THR A 44 -0.45 1.68 -2.20
CA THR A 44 0.75 2.45 -2.53
C THR A 44 0.59 3.93 -2.16
N GLU A 45 1.69 4.59 -1.85
CA GLU A 45 1.74 6.01 -1.48
C GLU A 45 2.69 6.76 -2.41
N TRP A 46 2.44 8.05 -2.62
CA TRP A 46 3.35 8.92 -3.37
C TRP A 46 4.43 9.48 -2.43
N ASP A 47 5.71 9.20 -2.72
CA ASP A 47 6.84 9.83 -2.05
C ASP A 47 7.25 11.12 -2.77
N PRO A 48 7.02 12.31 -2.18
CA PRO A 48 7.40 13.57 -2.81
C PRO A 48 8.91 13.76 -2.95
N LYS A 49 9.74 13.07 -2.14
CA LYS A 49 11.20 13.18 -2.22
C LYS A 49 11.76 12.43 -3.43
N GLN A 50 11.21 11.25 -3.70
CA GLN A 50 11.62 10.39 -4.81
C GLN A 50 10.81 10.64 -6.09
N GLN A 51 9.74 11.43 -5.99
CA GLN A 51 8.77 11.66 -7.07
C GLN A 51 8.29 10.33 -7.68
N GLY A 52 7.95 9.37 -6.81
CA GLY A 52 7.58 8.02 -7.21
C GLY A 52 6.59 7.38 -6.25
N TRP A 53 5.94 6.32 -6.73
CA TRP A 53 5.07 5.49 -5.92
C TRP A 53 5.90 4.50 -5.12
N ILE A 54 5.64 4.44 -3.83
CA ILE A 54 6.25 3.49 -2.89
C ILE A 54 5.17 2.59 -2.32
N PHE A 55 5.58 1.42 -1.86
CA PHE A 55 4.73 0.55 -1.06
C PHE A 55 5.22 0.60 0.39
N PRO A 56 4.59 1.41 1.26
CA PRO A 56 5.12 1.65 2.60
C PRO A 56 5.04 0.39 3.46
N LEU A 57 6.00 0.21 4.38
CA LEU A 57 6.05 -0.91 5.30
C LEU A 57 4.72 -1.14 6.03
N ALA A 58 4.09 -0.06 6.53
CA ALA A 58 2.82 -0.14 7.23
C ALA A 58 1.68 -0.73 6.37
N ALA A 59 1.71 -0.50 5.06
CA ALA A 59 0.73 -1.09 4.14
C ALA A 59 1.02 -2.57 3.88
N ILE A 60 2.30 -2.92 3.74
CA ILE A 60 2.75 -4.31 3.59
C ILE A 60 2.37 -5.12 4.82
N GLU A 61 2.63 -4.61 6.02
CA GLU A 61 2.26 -5.26 7.29
C GLU A 61 0.75 -5.46 7.39
N LYS A 62 -0.05 -4.43 7.07
CA LYS A 62 -1.51 -4.57 7.07
C LYS A 62 -1.98 -5.69 6.17
N LEU A 63 -1.46 -5.78 4.95
CA LEU A 63 -1.85 -6.82 4.00
C LEU A 63 -1.29 -8.21 4.39
N ALA A 64 -0.09 -8.26 4.97
CA ALA A 64 0.54 -9.49 5.43
C ALA A 64 -0.24 -10.22 6.54
N PHE A 65 -1.02 -9.47 7.32
CA PHE A 65 -1.81 -9.98 8.44
C PHE A 65 -3.33 -9.81 8.23
N ASP A 66 -3.76 -9.38 7.05
CA ASP A 66 -5.17 -9.32 6.71
C ASP A 66 -5.70 -10.73 6.44
N VAL A 67 -6.79 -11.10 7.11
CA VAL A 67 -7.43 -12.42 6.97
C VAL A 67 -7.98 -12.69 5.56
N ARG A 68 -8.11 -11.64 4.73
CA ARG A 68 -8.60 -11.73 3.35
C ARG A 68 -7.47 -11.92 2.35
N THR A 69 -6.22 -11.67 2.75
CA THR A 69 -5.05 -11.91 1.92
C THR A 69 -4.87 -13.42 1.72
N PRO A 70 -4.68 -13.91 0.48
CA PRO A 70 -4.46 -15.33 0.27
C PRO A 70 -3.14 -15.80 0.89
N ASP A 71 -3.12 -17.00 1.48
CA ASP A 71 -2.04 -17.49 2.34
C ASP A 71 -0.63 -17.42 1.70
N LYS A 72 -0.51 -17.76 0.41
CA LYS A 72 0.77 -17.73 -0.31
C LYS A 72 1.32 -16.30 -0.38
N GLN A 73 0.45 -15.34 -0.65
CA GLN A 73 0.77 -13.93 -0.75
C GLN A 73 1.02 -13.35 0.65
N ALA A 74 0.25 -13.75 1.67
CA ALA A 74 0.46 -13.34 3.06
C ALA A 74 1.88 -13.70 3.54
N HIS A 75 2.31 -14.94 3.34
CA HIS A 75 3.67 -15.36 3.71
C HIS A 75 4.74 -14.54 2.97
N SER A 76 4.54 -14.28 1.68
CA SER A 76 5.49 -13.48 0.89
C SER A 76 5.59 -12.06 1.43
N LEU A 77 4.46 -11.43 1.75
CA LEU A 77 4.41 -10.09 2.35
C LEU A 77 5.04 -10.05 3.75
N GLN A 78 4.89 -11.10 4.57
CA GLN A 78 5.54 -11.19 5.88
C GLN A 78 7.07 -11.22 5.77
N LEU A 79 7.60 -11.95 4.78
CA LEU A 79 9.05 -11.97 4.51
C LEU A 79 9.56 -10.60 4.07
N ILE A 80 8.81 -9.93 3.19
CA ILE A 80 9.14 -8.58 2.71
C ILE A 80 9.11 -7.58 3.87
N ALA A 81 8.05 -7.60 4.69
CA ALA A 81 7.93 -6.73 5.86
C ALA A 81 9.12 -6.92 6.81
N LYS A 82 9.50 -8.17 7.11
CA LYS A 82 10.66 -8.47 7.95
C LYS A 82 11.95 -7.90 7.38
N HIS A 83 12.18 -8.01 6.06
CA HIS A 83 13.39 -7.47 5.44
C HIS A 83 13.43 -5.94 5.50
N MET A 84 12.33 -5.28 5.16
CA MET A 84 12.22 -3.81 5.21
C MET A 84 12.37 -3.26 6.63
N SER A 85 11.82 -3.93 7.63
CA SER A 85 11.99 -3.54 9.04
C SER A 85 13.44 -3.63 9.51
N LEU A 86 14.21 -4.61 9.02
CA LEU A 86 15.63 -4.73 9.33
C LEU A 86 16.48 -3.64 8.66
N ASP A 87 16.10 -3.22 7.46
CA ASP A 87 16.81 -2.14 6.76
C ASP A 87 16.53 -0.75 7.36
N LEU A 88 15.34 -0.53 7.93
CA LEU A 88 15.00 0.69 8.67
C LEU A 88 15.68 0.78 10.05
N ALA A 89 16.17 -0.34 10.58
CA ALA A 89 16.83 -0.40 11.89
C ALA A 89 18.35 -0.14 11.84
N LYS A 90 18.92 0.04 10.65
CA LYS A 90 20.34 0.37 10.41
C LYS A 90 20.52 1.87 10.21
#